data_AF-A0A8T0VUV1-F1
#
_entry.id   AF-A0A8T0VUV1-F1
#
_cell.length_a   1.000
_cell.length_b   1.000
_cell.length_c   1.000
_cell.angle_alpha   90.00
_cell.angle_beta   90.00
_cell.angle_gamma   90.00
#
_symmetry.space_group_name_H-M   'P 1'
#
loop_
_entity.id
_entity.type
_entity.pdbx_description
1 polymer ?
#
loop_
_entity_poly.entity_id
_entity_poly.type
_entity_poly.pdbx_seq_one_letter_code
_entity_poly.pdbx_strand_id
1 'polypeptide(L)' 'MATGAAASPVVQTVVLRVSIHCHGCKKKVRRVLKSIEGVQNVTVDAAQHKVPVTAARMMLRKRRTRSRRRRTW' A
#
# COMPACT_ATOMS: atom_id res chain seq x y z
N MET A 1 -10.88 29.09 -4.51
CA MET A 1 -10.55 27.95 -5.38
C MET A 1 -10.60 26.69 -4.54
N ALA A 2 -11.35 25.68 -4.98
CA ALA A 2 -11.54 24.45 -4.23
C ALA A 2 -10.29 23.57 -4.32
N THR A 3 -9.55 23.43 -3.23
CA THR A 3 -8.56 22.36 -3.07
C THR A 3 -9.15 21.36 -2.09
N GLY A 4 -9.89 20.40 -2.65
CA GLY A 4 -10.53 19.33 -1.90
C GLY A 4 -9.51 18.57 -1.07
N ALA A 5 -9.88 18.29 0.18
CA ALA A 5 -9.16 17.38 1.06
C ALA A 5 -9.11 16.00 0.40
N ALA A 6 -8.05 15.73 -0.35
CA ALA A 6 -7.70 14.40 -0.77
C ALA A 6 -7.39 13.61 0.51
N ALA A 7 -8.30 12.72 0.88
CA ALA A 7 -8.06 11.72 1.90
C ALA A 7 -6.76 11.01 1.54
N SER A 8 -5.67 11.32 2.25
CA SER A 8 -4.37 10.71 2.00
C SER A 8 -4.54 9.20 2.19
N PRO A 9 -4.41 8.39 1.12
CA PRO A 9 -4.42 6.96 1.30
C PRO A 9 -3.27 6.63 2.24
N VAL A 10 -3.51 5.80 3.25
CA VAL A 10 -2.44 5.35 4.15
C VAL A 10 -1.52 4.47 3.32
N VAL A 11 -0.46 5.07 2.80
CA VAL A 11 0.56 4.41 2.01
C VAL A 11 1.49 3.68 2.97
N GLN A 12 1.53 2.35 2.86
CA GLN A 12 2.45 1.51 3.61
C GLN A 12 3.60 1.12 2.69
N THR A 13 4.81 1.46 3.11
CA THR A 13 6.04 1.06 2.42
C THR A 13 6.64 -0.13 3.16
N VAL A 14 6.66 -1.29 2.53
CA VAL A 14 7.23 -2.53 3.07
C VAL A 14 8.52 -2.83 2.31
N VAL A 15 9.62 -3.00 3.03
CA VAL A 15 10.92 -3.37 2.42
C VAL A 15 11.13 -4.87 2.58
N LEU A 16 11.10 -5.60 1.47
CA LEU A 16 11.48 -7.01 1.46
C LEU A 16 12.97 -7.16 1.13
N ARG A 17 13.69 -7.97 1.90
CA ARG A 17 15.08 -8.34 1.60
C ARG A 17 15.07 -9.61 0.76
N VAL A 18 15.57 -9.54 -0.48
CA VAL A 18 15.59 -10.67 -1.41
C VAL A 18 16.92 -10.67 -2.16
N SER A 19 17.64 -11.79 -2.09
CA SER A 19 18.89 -12.00 -2.83
C SER A 19 18.58 -12.22 -4.31
N ILE A 20 18.91 -11.23 -5.14
CA ILE A 20 18.68 -11.24 -6.59
C ILE A 20 20.03 -11.34 -7.26
N HIS A 21 20.32 -12.51 -7.84
CA HIS A 21 21.61 -12.80 -8.48
C HIS A 21 21.56 -12.77 -10.01
N CYS A 22 20.37 -12.59 -10.61
CA CYS A 22 20.23 -12.55 -12.06
C CYS A 22 19.02 -11.71 -12.50
N HIS A 23 19.01 -11.36 -13.79
CA HIS A 23 17.88 -10.66 -14.42
C HIS A 23 16.56 -11.45 -14.33
N GLY A 24 16.63 -12.79 -14.31
CA GLY A 24 15.47 -13.68 -14.15
C GLY A 24 14.80 -13.52 -12.79
N CYS A 25 15.58 -13.49 -11.71
CA CYS A 25 15.06 -13.28 -10.35
C CYS A 25 14.38 -11.91 -10.22
N LYS A 26 14.98 -10.85 -10.79
CA LYS A 26 14.39 -9.50 -10.81
C LYS A 26 13.02 -9.49 -11.50
N LYS A 27 12.90 -10.16 -12.66
CA LYS A 27 11.63 -10.27 -13.40
C LYS A 27 10.59 -11.07 -12.63
N LYS A 28 10.99 -12.19 -12.00
CA LYS A 28 10.09 -13.05 -11.22
C LYS A 28 9.50 -12.32 -10.02
N VAL A 29 10.36 -11.65 -9.24
CA VAL A 29 9.93 -10.86 -8.07
C VAL A 29 8.97 -9.73 -8.49
N ARG A 30 9.29 -8.99 -9.56
CA ARG A 30 8.38 -7.96 -10.09
C ARG A 30 7.02 -8.52 -10.48
N ARG A 31 6.98 -9.71 -11.12
CA ARG A 31 5.72 -10.34 -11.54
C ARG A 31 4.87 -10.73 -10.33
N VAL A 32 5.46 -11.38 -9.34
CA VAL A 32 4.77 -11.80 -8.11
C VAL A 32 4.24 -10.61 -7.33
N LEU A 33 5.03 -9.55 -7.16
CA LEU A 33 4.59 -8.37 -6.41
C LEU A 33 3.49 -7.58 -7.14
N LYS A 34 3.51 -7.57 -8.47
CA LYS A 34 2.43 -6.96 -9.27
C LYS A 34 1.14 -7.77 -9.28
N SER A 35 1.20 -9.08 -9.06
CA SER A 35 -0.01 -9.92 -8.96
C SER A 35 -0.72 -9.80 -7.61
N ILE A 36 -0.14 -9.10 -6.63
CA ILE A 36 -0.77 -8.89 -5.32
C ILE A 36 -1.70 -7.68 -5.41
N GLU A 37 -2.98 -7.90 -5.13
CA GLU A 37 -3.98 -6.83 -5.05
C GLU A 37 -3.64 -5.85 -3.91
N GLY A 38 -3.59 -4.56 -4.24
CA GLY A 38 -3.28 -3.48 -3.28
C GLY A 38 -1.86 -2.93 -3.36
N VAL A 39 -0.98 -3.54 -4.16
CA VAL A 39 0.36 -2.99 -4.46
C VAL A 39 0.24 -1.87 -5.50
N GLN A 40 0.58 -0.64 -5.13
CA GLN A 40 0.62 0.49 -6.05
C GLN A 40 1.95 0.59 -6.80
N ASN A 41 3.07 0.43 -6.08
CA ASN A 41 4.40 0.59 -6.65
C ASN A 41 5.38 -0.46 -6.14
N VAL A 42 6.24 -0.93 -7.04
CA VAL A 42 7.28 -1.92 -6.74
C VAL A 42 8.60 -1.44 -7.30
N THR A 43 9.51 -1.09 -6.42
CA THR A 43 10.88 -0.71 -6.77
C THR A 43 11.81 -1.86 -6.37
N VAL A 44 12.60 -2.35 -7.31
CA VAL A 44 13.51 -3.49 -7.07
C VAL A 44 14.94 -2.99 -7.18
N ASP A 45 15.61 -2.91 -6.04
CA ASP A 45 17.03 -2.62 -5.93
C ASP A 45 17.81 -3.94 -5.85
N ALA A 46 18.44 -4.30 -6.98
CA ALA A 46 19.25 -5.50 -7.07
C ALA A 46 20.63 -5.34 -6.42
N ALA A 47 21.14 -4.10 -6.30
CA ALA A 47 22.45 -3.83 -5.71
C ALA A 47 22.40 -3.96 -4.18
N GLN A 48 21.29 -3.54 -3.57
CA GLN A 48 21.11 -3.64 -2.12
C GLN A 48 20.35 -4.89 -1.67
N HIS A 49 19.91 -5.76 -2.60
CA HIS A 49 19.02 -6.88 -2.32
C HIS A 49 17.75 -6.47 -1.55
N LYS A 50 17.22 -5.28 -1.88
CA LYS A 50 16.06 -4.68 -1.22
C LYS A 50 14.97 -4.39 -2.23
N VAL A 51 13.75 -4.74 -1.86
CA VAL A 51 12.56 -4.53 -2.68
C VAL A 51 11.55 -3.73 -1.87
N PRO A 52 11.62 -2.39 -1.93
CA PRO A 52 10.57 -1.53 -1.40
C PRO A 52 9.29 -1.67 -2.23
N VAL A 53 8.21 -2.03 -1.52
CA VAL A 53 6.85 -2.20 -2.04
C VAL A 53 5.96 -1.18 -1.38
N THR A 54 5.26 -0.40 -2.19
CA THR A 54 4.32 0.62 -1.75
C THR A 54 2.91 0.07 -1.95
N ALA A 55 2.19 -0.19 -0.85
CA ALA A 55 0.81 -0.66 -0.86
C ALA A 55 -0.11 0.39 -0.23
N ALA A 56 -1.26 0.64 -0.84
CA ALA A 56 -2.24 1.57 -0.28
C ALA A 56 -3.27 0.78 0.52
N ARG A 57 -3.20 0.87 1.86
CA ARG A 57 -4.22 0.29 2.71
C ARG A 57 -5.30 1.35 2.93
N MET A 58 -6.36 1.27 2.14
CA MET A 58 -7.57 2.02 2.46
C MET A 58 -8.13 1.43 3.76
N MET A 59 -7.82 2.08 4.89
CA MET A 59 -8.60 1.93 6.10
C MET A 59 -10.02 2.37 5.74
N LEU A 60 -10.89 1.40 5.41
CA LEU A 60 -12.33 1.61 5.47
C LEU A 60 -12.58 2.02 6.92
N ARG A 61 -12.61 3.34 7.18
CA ARG A 61 -13.15 3.90 8.42
C ARG A 61 -14.54 3.30 8.48
N LYS A 62 -14.71 2.22 9.26
CA LYS A 62 -16.04 1.73 9.64
C LYS A 62 -16.69 2.94 10.25
N ARG A 63 -17.53 3.59 9.45
CA ARG A 63 -18.29 4.76 9.82
C ARG A 63 -19.24 4.24 10.88
N ARG A 64 -18.80 4.31 12.14
CA ARG A 64 -19.60 3.95 13.29
C ARG A 64 -20.64 5.06 13.40
N THR A 65 -21.66 5.00 12.55
CA THR A 65 -22.89 5.77 12.71
C THR A 65 -23.58 5.20 13.94
N ARG A 66 -23.10 5.57 15.13
CA ARG A 66 -23.91 5.54 16.33
C ARG A 66 -24.78 6.79 16.31
N SER A 67 -25.60 6.90 15.26
CA SER A 67 -26.72 7.83 15.24
C SER A 67 -27.77 7.29 16.19
N ARG A 68 -27.74 7.79 17.42
CA ARG A 68 -28.94 8.22 18.17
C ARG A 68 -28.47 8.87 19.46
N ARG A 69 -28.20 10.19 19.36
CA ARG A 69 -28.73 11.07 20.38
C ARG A 69 -30.25 11.04 20.21
N ARG A 70 -30.96 10.53 21.20
CA ARG A 70 -32.21 11.12 21.67
C ARG A 70 -32.11 11.19 23.18
N ARG A 71 -31.66 12.37 23.63
CA ARG A 71 -32.21 13.01 24.84
C ARG A 71 -33.65 13.43 24.51
N THR A 72 -34.42 13.75 25.55
CA THR A 72 -35.83 14.20 25.63
C THR A 72 -36.76 13.03 26.02
N TRP A 73 -37.30 12.91 27.24
CA TRP A 73 -37.34 13.74 28.46
C TRP A 73 -37.06 12.85 29.68
#